data_AF-A0A139LJY7-F1
#
_entry.id   AF-A0A139LJY7-F1
#
_cell.length_a   1.000
_cell.length_b   1.000
_cell.length_c   1.000
_cell.angle_alpha   90.00
_cell.angle_beta   90.00
_cell.angle_gamma   90.00
#
_symmetry.space_group_name_H-M   'P 1'
#
loop_
_entity.id
_entity.type
_entity.pdbx_description
1 polymer ?
#
loop_
_entity_poly.entity_id
_entity_poly.type
_entity_poly.pdbx_seq_one_letter_code
_entity_poly.pdbx_strand_id
1 'polypeptide(L)'
;MKTKMTTASKAILALVLLIICTAVNAQIKYDSSGWLTIGNTTRFGTYNPTILSNGVYIKGPGSNFFQVDVTPAATRLASHYDQVVFYNTQTSTFNSIQVKNVYNYSDIRAKNNIQPLNNSLNYILKLRPVSYSFTDNSDKQTFKLGGNGEEIGLIAQEVEKVLPNVVLTDPDGKKLINYTALIVVLIDAVKSLQGEVESLKSNQQ
;
A
#
# COMPACT_ATOMS: atom_id res chain seq x y z
N MET A 1 59.61 -17.34 31.12
CA MET A 1 60.29 -16.25 30.38
C MET A 1 59.26 -15.14 30.16
N LYS A 2 59.30 -14.03 30.90
CA LYS A 2 58.35 -12.91 30.74
C LYS A 2 58.95 -11.88 29.78
N THR A 3 58.50 -11.87 28.53
CA THR A 3 58.95 -10.92 27.50
C THR A 3 58.45 -9.52 27.88
N LYS A 4 59.34 -8.64 28.34
CA LYS A 4 59.01 -7.23 28.60
C LYS A 4 58.80 -6.53 27.25
N MET A 5 57.54 -6.27 26.88
CA MET A 5 57.24 -5.37 25.77
C MET A 5 57.83 -3.98 26.07
N THR A 6 58.67 -3.49 25.17
CA THR A 6 59.27 -2.15 25.24
C THR A 6 58.21 -1.07 25.04
N THR A 7 58.45 0.14 25.54
CA THR A 7 57.52 1.28 25.44
C THR A 7 57.10 1.57 23.99
N ALA A 8 58.01 1.40 23.03
CA ALA A 8 57.72 1.51 21.60
C ALA A 8 56.70 0.46 21.10
N SER A 9 56.80 -0.78 21.59
CA SER A 9 55.85 -1.86 21.26
C SER A 9 54.45 -1.58 21.82
N LYS A 10 54.34 -0.94 22.99
CA LYS A 10 53.04 -0.50 23.55
C LYS A 10 52.42 0.65 22.75
N ALA A 11 53.22 1.60 22.28
CA ALA A 11 52.75 2.70 21.46
C ALA A 11 52.25 2.23 20.08
N ILE A 12 52.96 1.29 19.45
CA ILE A 12 52.53 0.68 18.19
C ILE A 12 51.24 -0.12 18.39
N LEU A 13 51.14 -0.92 19.47
CA LEU A 13 49.92 -1.66 19.76
C LEU A 13 48.73 -0.71 20.02
N ALA A 14 48.94 0.40 20.73
CA ALA A 14 47.92 1.41 20.96
C ALA A 14 47.49 2.10 19.66
N LEU A 15 48.42 2.42 18.76
CA LEU A 15 48.12 3.01 17.45
C LEU A 15 47.35 2.03 16.56
N VAL A 16 47.73 0.75 16.55
CA VAL A 16 47.03 -0.31 15.82
C VAL A 16 45.61 -0.50 16.39
N LEU A 17 45.45 -0.50 17.71
CA LEU A 17 44.12 -0.54 18.33
C LEU A 17 43.27 0.69 17.95
N LEU A 18 43.87 1.89 17.93
CA LEU A 18 43.17 3.12 17.55
C LEU A 18 42.68 3.06 16.10
N ILE A 19 43.51 2.55 15.18
CA ILE A 19 43.16 2.35 13.76
C ILE A 19 42.05 1.31 13.62
N ILE A 20 42.12 0.18 14.34
CA ILE A 20 41.08 -0.87 14.33
C ILE A 20 39.75 -0.32 14.90
N CYS A 21 39.80 0.50 15.95
CA CYS A 21 38.61 1.16 16.50
C CYS A 21 37.93 2.11 15.50
N THR A 22 38.69 2.77 14.61
CA THR A 22 38.11 3.59 13.52
C THR A 22 37.54 2.77 12.36
N ALA A 23 37.95 1.50 12.22
CA ALA A 23 37.46 0.58 11.20
C ALA A 23 36.19 -0.18 11.63
N VAL A 24 35.74 -0.05 12.88
CA VAL A 24 34.44 -0.56 13.31
C VAL A 24 33.37 0.29 12.61
N ASN A 25 32.66 -0.31 11.66
CA ASN A 25 31.54 0.28 10.96
C ASN A 25 30.56 0.92 11.96
N ALA A 26 30.65 2.23 12.17
CA ALA A 26 29.65 2.95 12.95
C ALA A 26 28.31 2.76 12.23
N GLN A 27 27.44 1.94 12.82
CA GLN A 27 26.11 1.64 12.29
C GLN A 27 25.18 2.83 12.39
N ILE A 28 25.55 3.85 13.17
CA ILE A 28 24.84 5.12 13.30
C ILE A 28 25.88 6.23 13.10
N LYS A 29 25.69 7.09 12.10
CA LYS A 29 26.57 8.23 11.82
C LYS A 29 25.76 9.50 11.69
N TYR A 30 26.34 10.61 12.15
CA TYR A 30 25.83 11.95 11.86
C TYR A 30 26.75 12.56 10.81
N ASP A 31 26.24 12.85 9.61
CA ASP A 31 27.08 13.37 8.53
C ASP A 31 27.30 14.89 8.63
N SER A 32 28.25 15.42 7.85
CA SER A 32 28.60 16.84 7.84
C SER A 32 27.48 17.77 7.34
N SER A 33 26.37 17.21 6.87
CA SER A 33 25.18 17.93 6.42
C SER A 33 24.03 17.84 7.43
N GLY A 34 24.26 17.24 8.61
CA GLY A 34 23.30 17.20 9.72
C GLY A 34 22.38 15.97 9.74
N TRP A 35 22.68 14.92 8.97
CA TRP A 35 21.80 13.76 8.83
C TRP A 35 22.25 12.58 9.67
N LEU A 36 21.31 11.96 10.40
CA LEU A 36 21.51 10.69 11.08
C LEU A 36 21.31 9.53 10.09
N THR A 37 22.36 8.78 9.77
CA THR A 37 22.34 7.62 8.88
C THR A 37 22.49 6.33 9.69
N ILE A 38 21.73 5.27 9.35
CA ILE A 38 21.90 3.93 9.94
C ILE A 38 22.32 2.93 8.85
N GLY A 39 23.52 2.34 8.95
CA GLY A 39 24.06 1.34 8.01
C GLY A 39 24.86 1.89 6.80
N ASN A 40 25.01 1.09 5.74
CA ASN A 40 25.79 1.40 4.51
C ASN A 40 24.88 1.73 3.31
N THR A 41 23.85 2.54 3.52
CA THR A 41 22.89 2.93 2.47
C THR A 41 23.32 4.23 1.79
N THR A 42 23.18 4.28 0.46
CA THR A 42 23.31 5.51 -0.32
C THR A 42 22.26 6.52 0.15
N ARG A 43 22.67 7.79 0.34
CA ARG A 43 21.79 8.89 0.76
C ARG A 43 20.56 8.97 -0.15
N PHE A 44 19.36 8.86 0.42
CA PHE A 44 18.09 9.19 -0.24
C PHE A 44 17.47 10.39 0.50
N GLY A 45 16.90 11.34 -0.24
CA GLY A 45 16.57 12.68 0.24
C GLY A 45 15.85 12.73 1.59
N THR A 46 16.36 13.59 2.49
CA THR A 46 15.82 14.07 3.77
C THR A 46 14.58 13.35 4.33
N TYR A 47 14.72 12.08 4.72
CA TYR A 47 13.75 11.43 5.58
C TYR A 47 14.16 11.64 7.04
N ASN A 48 13.29 12.23 7.85
CA ASN A 48 13.51 12.37 9.30
C ASN A 48 12.71 11.29 10.04
N PRO A 49 13.26 10.09 10.29
CA PRO A 49 12.58 9.08 11.10
C PRO A 49 12.59 9.53 12.56
N THR A 50 11.40 9.76 13.11
CA THR A 50 11.21 10.01 14.54
C THR A 50 10.72 8.71 15.17
N ILE A 51 11.54 8.13 16.04
CA ILE A 51 11.16 7.01 16.91
C ILE A 51 10.80 7.64 18.25
N LEU A 52 9.52 7.85 18.48
CA LEU A 52 9.00 8.21 19.81
C LEU A 52 8.54 6.91 20.47
N SER A 53 8.54 6.88 21.80
CA SER A 53 8.23 5.69 22.62
C SER A 53 6.99 4.91 22.20
N ASN A 54 6.07 5.54 21.47
CA ASN A 54 4.77 5.03 21.06
C ASN A 54 4.55 4.96 19.53
N GLY A 55 5.60 5.01 18.69
CA GLY A 55 5.44 4.85 17.23
C GLY A 55 6.62 5.29 16.36
N VAL A 56 6.47 5.09 15.05
CA VAL A 56 7.44 5.52 14.02
C VAL A 56 6.77 6.54 13.10
N TYR A 57 7.40 7.70 12.93
CA TYR A 57 6.93 8.74 12.04
C TYR A 57 8.03 9.11 11.05
N ILE A 58 7.74 9.02 9.76
CA ILE A 58 8.68 9.32 8.67
C ILE A 58 8.21 10.59 7.98
N LYS A 59 8.99 11.66 8.04
CA LYS A 59 8.74 12.92 7.31
C LYS A 59 9.64 13.00 6.09
N GLY A 60 9.05 13.27 4.92
CA GLY A 60 9.79 13.68 3.73
C GLY A 60 9.98 15.19 3.67
N PRO A 61 10.56 15.72 2.59
CA PRO A 61 10.58 17.16 2.32
C PRO A 61 9.15 17.75 2.28
N GLY A 62 8.97 18.97 2.80
CA GLY A 62 7.67 19.64 2.82
C GLY A 62 6.72 19.10 3.90
N SER A 63 5.45 18.88 3.54
CA SER A 63 4.38 18.40 4.44
C SER A 63 4.11 16.89 4.36
N ASN A 64 4.87 16.15 3.56
CA ASN A 64 4.63 14.73 3.31
C ASN A 64 5.04 13.87 4.53
N PHE A 65 4.22 12.88 4.89
CA PHE A 65 4.50 11.98 6.00
C PHE A 65 3.95 10.56 5.81
N PHE A 66 4.54 9.63 6.55
CA PHE A 66 3.99 8.31 6.84
C PHE A 66 4.11 8.04 8.35
N GLN A 67 3.06 7.51 8.95
CA GLN A 67 2.94 7.32 10.40
C GLN A 67 2.50 5.90 10.73
N VAL A 68 3.21 5.29 11.68
CA VAL A 68 2.81 4.07 12.41
C VAL A 68 2.61 4.46 13.88
N ASP A 69 1.35 4.54 14.31
CA ASP A 69 0.98 4.90 15.67
C ASP A 69 0.58 3.67 16.47
N VAL A 70 1.38 3.34 17.49
CA VAL A 70 1.13 2.20 18.38
C VAL A 70 0.59 2.63 19.75
N THR A 71 0.21 3.91 19.90
CA THR A 71 -0.43 4.43 21.12
C THR A 71 -1.82 3.80 21.36
N PRO A 72 -2.70 3.62 20.34
CA PRO A 72 -3.99 2.97 20.53
C PRO A 72 -3.86 1.45 20.65
N ALA A 73 -4.89 0.80 21.21
CA ALA A 73 -4.92 -0.65 21.38
C ALA A 73 -4.74 -1.45 20.06
N ALA A 74 -5.20 -0.87 18.93
CA ALA A 74 -4.90 -1.35 17.59
C ALA A 74 -4.03 -0.32 16.88
N THR A 75 -2.87 -0.75 16.38
CA THR A 75 -1.93 0.09 15.63
C THR A 75 -2.63 0.78 14.47
N ARG A 76 -2.34 2.07 14.28
CA ARG A 76 -2.87 2.88 13.17
C ARG A 76 -1.78 3.19 12.17
N LEU A 77 -2.16 3.17 10.89
CA LEU A 77 -1.34 3.64 9.78
C LEU A 77 -1.99 4.90 9.21
N ALA A 78 -1.19 5.94 8.98
CA ALA A 78 -1.63 7.16 8.34
C ALA A 78 -0.55 7.68 7.38
N SER A 79 -0.96 8.44 6.39
CA SER A 79 -0.09 8.98 5.36
C SER A 79 -0.65 10.28 4.82
N HIS A 80 0.18 11.02 4.10
CA HIS A 80 -0.25 12.21 3.37
C HIS A 80 -1.40 11.90 2.40
N TYR A 81 -2.28 12.88 2.19
CA TYR A 81 -3.51 12.77 1.37
C TYR A 81 -4.50 11.66 1.81
N ASP A 82 -4.42 11.18 3.06
CA ASP A 82 -5.26 10.11 3.60
C ASP A 82 -5.17 8.79 2.80
N GLN A 83 -4.05 8.57 2.08
CA GLN A 83 -3.84 7.38 1.26
C GLN A 83 -2.52 6.68 1.57
N VAL A 84 -2.60 5.37 1.76
CA VAL A 84 -1.44 4.46 1.81
C VAL A 84 -1.45 3.62 0.54
N VAL A 85 -0.51 3.89 -0.37
CA VAL A 85 -0.39 3.19 -1.65
C VAL A 85 0.62 2.06 -1.54
N PHE A 86 0.20 0.83 -1.76
CA PHE A 86 1.07 -0.35 -1.77
C PHE A 86 1.67 -0.56 -3.17
N TYR A 87 2.68 0.23 -3.49
CA TYR A 87 3.36 0.22 -4.79
C TYR A 87 4.86 0.06 -4.63
N ASN A 88 5.46 -0.84 -5.40
CA ASN A 88 6.90 -1.02 -5.47
C ASN A 88 7.47 -0.16 -6.60
N THR A 89 8.07 0.97 -6.25
CA THR A 89 8.68 1.90 -7.20
C THR A 89 9.83 1.29 -7.99
N GLN A 90 10.58 0.33 -7.42
CA GLN A 90 11.73 -0.28 -8.12
C GLN A 90 11.29 -1.17 -9.28
N THR A 91 10.19 -1.91 -9.11
CA THR A 91 9.64 -2.81 -10.12
C THR A 91 8.48 -2.19 -10.90
N SER A 92 8.00 -1.01 -10.49
CA SER A 92 6.83 -0.32 -11.05
C SER A 92 5.52 -1.14 -10.94
N THR A 93 5.35 -1.91 -9.87
CA THR A 93 4.20 -2.83 -9.67
C THR A 93 3.40 -2.50 -8.42
N PHE A 94 2.08 -2.69 -8.48
CA PHE A 94 1.25 -2.72 -7.26
C PHE A 94 1.45 -4.04 -6.51
N ASN A 95 1.32 -4.01 -5.18
CA ASN A 95 1.45 -5.20 -4.35
C ASN A 95 0.07 -5.82 -4.07
N SER A 96 0.02 -7.15 -4.01
CA SER A 96 -1.12 -7.88 -3.45
C SER A 96 -1.13 -7.80 -1.92
N ILE A 97 -2.32 -7.68 -1.33
CA ILE A 97 -2.50 -7.59 0.13
C ILE A 97 -3.20 -8.85 0.63
N GLN A 98 -2.54 -9.60 1.53
CA GLN A 98 -3.15 -10.73 2.22
C GLN A 98 -3.61 -10.30 3.60
N VAL A 99 -4.91 -10.32 3.83
CA VAL A 99 -5.55 -9.96 5.10
C VAL A 99 -6.67 -10.94 5.40
N LYS A 100 -6.98 -11.14 6.69
CA LYS A 100 -8.08 -12.00 7.09
C LYS A 100 -9.44 -11.36 6.78
N ASN A 101 -9.62 -10.09 7.12
CA ASN A 101 -10.85 -9.32 6.94
C ASN A 101 -10.54 -7.85 6.66
N VAL A 102 -11.36 -7.19 5.85
CA VAL A 102 -11.34 -5.73 5.64
C VAL A 102 -12.68 -5.16 6.08
N TYR A 103 -12.66 -4.24 7.05
CA TYR A 103 -13.85 -3.52 7.51
C TYR A 103 -13.81 -2.08 6.98
N ASN A 104 -14.86 -1.69 6.25
CA ASN A 104 -14.99 -0.34 5.70
C ASN A 104 -15.83 0.53 6.63
N TYR A 105 -15.35 1.73 6.99
CA TYR A 105 -16.10 2.66 7.82
C TYR A 105 -17.37 3.14 7.08
N SER A 106 -18.55 2.80 7.60
CA SER A 106 -19.83 3.01 6.93
C SER A 106 -20.95 3.42 7.90
N ASP A 107 -20.59 4.05 9.02
CA ASP A 107 -21.56 4.60 9.98
C ASP A 107 -22.41 5.69 9.31
N ILE A 108 -23.71 5.78 9.65
CA ILE A 108 -24.61 6.79 9.09
C ILE A 108 -24.10 8.22 9.36
N ARG A 109 -23.42 8.45 10.49
CA ARG A 109 -22.84 9.75 10.86
C ARG A 109 -21.66 10.14 9.98
N ALA A 110 -21.04 9.18 9.30
CA ALA A 110 -19.96 9.41 8.36
C ALA A 110 -20.46 9.81 6.97
N LYS A 111 -21.78 9.80 6.74
CA LYS A 111 -22.39 9.98 5.43
C LYS A 111 -23.40 11.12 5.47
N ASN A 112 -23.49 11.86 4.38
CA ASN A 112 -24.51 12.87 4.13
C ASN A 112 -25.07 12.69 2.71
N ASN A 113 -26.18 13.36 2.38
CA ASN A 113 -26.78 13.33 1.06
C ASN A 113 -27.06 11.92 0.51
N ILE A 114 -27.59 11.04 1.36
CA ILE A 114 -27.82 9.64 1.03
C ILE A 114 -29.00 9.52 0.09
N GLN A 115 -28.75 8.99 -1.11
CA GLN A 115 -29.76 8.73 -2.13
C GLN A 115 -29.80 7.24 -2.47
N PRO A 116 -30.98 6.68 -2.80
CA PRO A 116 -31.05 5.33 -3.33
C PRO A 116 -30.30 5.23 -4.65
N LEU A 117 -29.66 4.08 -4.88
CA LEU A 117 -29.22 3.72 -6.22
C LEU A 117 -30.44 3.38 -7.07
N ASN A 118 -30.36 3.73 -8.34
CA ASN A 118 -31.37 3.40 -9.33
C ASN A 118 -30.66 2.97 -10.60
N ASN A 119 -31.34 2.15 -11.42
CA ASN A 119 -30.86 1.75 -12.74
C ASN A 119 -29.56 0.92 -12.74
N SER A 120 -29.20 0.29 -11.61
CA SER A 120 -27.94 -0.44 -11.47
C SER A 120 -27.84 -1.64 -12.41
N LEU A 121 -28.95 -2.32 -12.70
CA LEU A 121 -29.00 -3.44 -13.64
C LEU A 121 -28.50 -3.00 -15.03
N ASN A 122 -28.96 -1.86 -15.52
CA ASN A 122 -28.53 -1.32 -16.82
C ASN A 122 -27.06 -0.91 -16.86
N TYR A 123 -26.44 -0.58 -15.72
CA TYR A 123 -25.00 -0.34 -15.66
C TYR A 123 -24.22 -1.64 -15.72
N ILE A 124 -24.59 -2.63 -14.90
CA ILE A 124 -23.90 -3.93 -14.84
C ILE A 124 -23.95 -4.66 -16.18
N LEU A 125 -25.08 -4.60 -16.90
CA LEU A 125 -25.23 -5.23 -18.22
C LEU A 125 -24.30 -4.64 -19.29
N LYS A 126 -23.75 -3.44 -19.09
CA LYS A 126 -22.78 -2.81 -20.00
C LYS A 126 -21.33 -3.16 -19.68
N LEU A 127 -21.08 -3.76 -18.51
CA LEU A 127 -19.73 -4.15 -18.10
C LEU A 127 -19.34 -5.47 -18.75
N ARG A 128 -18.10 -5.56 -19.21
CA ARG A 128 -17.54 -6.75 -19.85
C ARG A 128 -16.52 -7.41 -18.93
N PRO A 129 -16.85 -8.56 -18.33
CA PRO A 129 -15.87 -9.39 -17.63
C PRO A 129 -14.77 -9.86 -18.59
N VAL A 130 -13.54 -9.88 -18.13
CA VAL A 130 -12.37 -10.31 -18.91
C VAL A 130 -11.47 -11.22 -18.09
N SER A 131 -10.77 -12.13 -18.78
CA SER A 131 -9.60 -12.85 -18.25
C SER A 131 -8.33 -12.16 -18.75
N TYR A 132 -7.32 -11.98 -17.90
CA TYR A 132 -6.08 -11.31 -18.27
C TYR A 132 -4.88 -11.81 -17.46
N SER A 133 -3.69 -11.43 -17.91
CA SER A 133 -2.45 -11.53 -17.15
C SER A 133 -1.81 -10.16 -17.06
N PHE A 134 -1.35 -9.76 -15.88
CA PHE A 134 -0.50 -8.58 -15.77
C PHE A 134 0.78 -8.77 -16.57
N THR A 135 1.20 -7.70 -17.25
CA THR A 135 2.46 -7.61 -18.01
C THR A 135 3.66 -7.32 -17.12
N ASP A 136 3.49 -7.39 -15.80
CA ASP A 136 4.54 -7.11 -14.85
C ASP A 136 5.46 -8.33 -14.59
N ASN A 137 6.57 -8.07 -13.91
CA ASN A 137 7.54 -9.10 -13.51
C ASN A 137 7.22 -9.67 -12.12
N SER A 138 5.94 -9.85 -11.80
CA SER A 138 5.52 -10.44 -10.52
C SER A 138 6.01 -11.89 -10.38
N ASP A 139 6.41 -12.28 -9.17
CA ASP A 139 6.79 -13.67 -8.87
C ASP A 139 5.56 -14.58 -8.81
N LYS A 140 5.18 -15.09 -9.97
CA LYS A 140 4.08 -16.05 -10.15
C LYS A 140 4.47 -17.49 -9.75
N GLN A 141 5.73 -17.74 -9.38
CA GLN A 141 6.18 -19.07 -8.95
C GLN A 141 6.00 -19.27 -7.46
N THR A 142 6.27 -18.25 -6.65
CA THR A 142 6.07 -18.33 -5.19
C THR A 142 4.60 -18.20 -4.81
N PHE A 143 3.87 -17.28 -5.45
CA PHE A 143 2.44 -17.08 -5.22
C PHE A 143 1.66 -17.52 -6.46
N LYS A 144 1.03 -18.70 -6.37
CA LYS A 144 0.32 -19.31 -7.49
C LYS A 144 -1.19 -19.13 -7.35
N LEU A 145 -1.80 -18.54 -8.37
CA LEU A 145 -3.23 -18.66 -8.61
C LEU A 145 -3.54 -20.08 -9.09
N GLY A 146 -4.75 -20.56 -8.81
CA GLY A 146 -5.23 -21.84 -9.35
C GLY A 146 -5.50 -21.76 -10.86
N GLY A 147 -5.80 -22.91 -11.48
CA GLY A 147 -6.14 -22.98 -12.90
C GLY A 147 -4.95 -22.67 -13.82
N ASN A 148 -5.18 -21.85 -14.84
CA ASN A 148 -4.14 -21.39 -15.78
C ASN A 148 -3.35 -20.16 -15.27
N GLY A 149 -3.63 -19.70 -14.05
CA GLY A 149 -2.96 -18.54 -13.46
C GLY A 149 -3.41 -17.20 -14.03
N GLU A 150 -4.46 -17.17 -14.86
CA GLU A 150 -5.07 -15.92 -15.32
C GLU A 150 -5.96 -15.32 -14.23
N GLU A 151 -6.01 -13.99 -14.23
CA GLU A 151 -6.89 -13.22 -13.37
C GLU A 151 -8.19 -12.87 -14.08
N ILE A 152 -9.25 -12.70 -13.30
CA ILE A 152 -10.57 -12.29 -13.80
C ILE A 152 -10.89 -10.90 -13.24
N GLY A 153 -11.35 -10.01 -14.11
CA GLY A 153 -11.74 -8.67 -13.69
C GLY A 153 -12.40 -7.86 -14.80
N LEU A 154 -12.21 -6.55 -14.73
CA LEU A 154 -12.78 -5.55 -15.63
C LEU A 154 -11.69 -4.61 -16.13
N ILE A 155 -11.92 -3.99 -17.30
CA ILE A 155 -11.07 -2.93 -17.82
C ILE A 155 -11.53 -1.59 -17.26
N ALA A 156 -10.66 -0.91 -16.50
CA ALA A 156 -11.02 0.32 -15.78
C ALA A 156 -11.54 1.44 -16.71
N GLN A 157 -10.99 1.56 -17.92
CA GLN A 157 -11.42 2.53 -18.93
C GLN A 157 -12.83 2.23 -19.47
N GLU A 158 -13.24 0.96 -19.52
CA GLU A 158 -14.60 0.56 -19.91
C GLU A 158 -15.57 0.84 -18.77
N VAL A 159 -15.17 0.53 -17.53
CA VAL A 159 -15.97 0.80 -16.32
C VAL A 159 -16.20 2.31 -16.15
N GLU A 160 -15.18 3.14 -16.33
CA GLU A 160 -15.26 4.60 -16.15
C GLU A 160 -16.34 5.25 -17.03
N LYS A 161 -16.58 4.73 -18.23
CA LYS A 161 -17.63 5.22 -19.15
C LYS A 161 -19.05 4.96 -18.63
N VAL A 162 -19.21 3.98 -17.74
CA VAL A 162 -20.53 3.52 -17.26
C VAL A 162 -20.75 3.90 -15.79
N LEU A 163 -19.72 3.70 -14.96
CA LEU A 163 -19.70 3.93 -13.52
C LEU A 163 -18.41 4.70 -13.14
N PRO A 164 -18.29 5.99 -13.49
CA PRO A 164 -17.05 6.75 -13.23
C PRO A 164 -16.67 6.79 -11.76
N ASN A 165 -17.67 6.82 -10.86
CA ASN A 165 -17.46 6.93 -9.41
C ASN A 165 -16.79 5.71 -8.75
N VAL A 166 -16.63 4.59 -9.49
CA VAL A 166 -15.91 3.40 -8.97
C VAL A 166 -14.49 3.30 -9.51
N VAL A 167 -14.07 4.24 -10.36
CA VAL A 167 -12.72 4.28 -10.94
C VAL A 167 -11.94 5.45 -10.35
N LEU A 168 -10.78 5.14 -9.79
CA LEU A 168 -9.80 6.14 -9.35
C LEU A 168 -8.72 6.26 -10.43
N THR A 169 -8.33 7.48 -10.78
CA THR A 169 -7.10 7.71 -11.55
C THR A 169 -6.06 8.31 -10.61
N ASP A 170 -4.91 7.64 -10.46
CA ASP A 170 -3.82 8.13 -9.61
C ASP A 170 -3.03 9.28 -10.28
N PRO A 171 -2.14 9.97 -9.56
CA PRO A 171 -1.33 11.05 -10.12
C PRO A 171 -0.41 10.64 -11.29
N ASP A 172 -0.09 9.35 -11.42
CA ASP A 172 0.71 8.81 -12.52
C ASP A 172 -0.16 8.41 -13.72
N GLY A 173 -1.48 8.63 -13.65
CA GLY A 173 -2.43 8.28 -14.70
C GLY A 173 -2.88 6.81 -14.71
N LYS A 174 -2.50 6.00 -13.71
CA LYS A 174 -2.97 4.61 -13.60
C LYS A 174 -4.40 4.59 -13.10
N LYS A 175 -5.23 3.73 -13.68
CA LYS A 175 -6.65 3.59 -13.31
C LYS A 175 -6.85 2.36 -12.43
N LEU A 176 -7.57 2.55 -11.33
CA LEU A 176 -7.87 1.53 -10.32
C LEU A 176 -9.39 1.39 -10.16
N ILE A 177 -9.87 0.18 -9.90
CA ILE A 177 -11.30 -0.09 -9.70
C ILE A 177 -11.57 -0.38 -8.22
N ASN A 178 -12.57 0.30 -7.65
CA ASN A 178 -13.15 -0.06 -6.37
C ASN A 178 -14.17 -1.20 -6.55
N TYR A 179 -13.67 -2.44 -6.53
CA TYR A 179 -14.52 -3.64 -6.64
C TYR A 179 -15.53 -3.76 -5.49
N THR A 180 -15.26 -3.21 -4.30
CA THR A 180 -16.22 -3.20 -3.19
C THR A 180 -17.45 -2.35 -3.51
N ALA A 181 -17.28 -1.22 -4.21
CA ALA A 181 -18.41 -0.40 -4.65
C ALA A 181 -19.28 -1.12 -5.70
N LEU A 182 -18.68 -1.92 -6.58
CA LEU A 182 -19.43 -2.73 -7.55
C LEU A 182 -20.37 -3.74 -6.89
N ILE A 183 -20.02 -4.29 -5.72
CA ILE A 183 -20.91 -5.18 -4.96
C ILE A 183 -22.22 -4.45 -4.58
N VAL A 184 -22.15 -3.18 -4.19
CA VAL A 184 -23.35 -2.39 -3.84
C VAL A 184 -24.23 -2.14 -5.07
N VAL A 185 -23.62 -1.89 -6.23
CA VAL A 185 -24.33 -1.76 -7.51
C VAL A 185 -25.01 -3.10 -7.89
N LEU A 186 -24.32 -4.23 -7.68
CA LEU A 186 -24.87 -5.56 -7.92
C LEU A 186 -26.07 -5.87 -7.01
N ILE A 187 -26.04 -5.46 -5.73
CA ILE A 187 -27.18 -5.62 -4.82
C ILE A 187 -28.42 -4.93 -5.39
N ASP A 188 -28.30 -3.68 -5.83
CA ASP A 188 -29.42 -2.93 -6.41
C ASP A 188 -29.89 -3.54 -7.74
N ALA A 189 -28.95 -4.02 -8.58
CA ALA A 189 -29.26 -4.70 -9.83
C ALA A 189 -30.07 -5.99 -9.61
N VAL A 190 -29.69 -6.81 -8.63
CA VAL A 190 -30.41 -8.05 -8.30
C VAL A 190 -31.80 -7.75 -7.74
N LYS A 191 -31.94 -6.72 -6.89
CA LYS A 191 -33.26 -6.31 -6.38
C LYS A 191 -34.16 -5.79 -7.50
N SER A 192 -33.60 -5.04 -8.44
CA SER A 192 -34.32 -4.55 -9.63
C SER A 192 -34.79 -5.73 -10.50
N LEU A 193 -33.89 -6.68 -10.79
CA LEU A 193 -34.20 -7.87 -11.56
C LEU A 193 -35.29 -8.72 -10.89
N GLN A 194 -35.24 -8.88 -9.57
CA GLN A 194 -36.28 -9.58 -8.81
C GLN A 194 -37.66 -8.91 -8.98
N GLY A 195 -37.72 -7.58 -8.93
CA GLY A 195 -38.95 -6.83 -9.16
C GLY A 195 -39.52 -7.03 -10.57
N GLU A 196 -38.67 -7.05 -11.60
CA GLU A 196 -39.09 -7.35 -12.97
C GLU A 196 -39.67 -8.78 -13.09
N VAL A 197 -39.01 -9.76 -12.47
CA VAL A 197 -39.48 -11.16 -12.46
C VAL A 197 -40.85 -11.28 -11.77
N GLU A 198 -41.06 -10.60 -10.65
CA GLU A 198 -42.35 -10.59 -9.95
C GLU A 198 -43.45 -9.95 -10.80
N SER A 199 -43.16 -8.82 -11.45
CA SER A 199 -44.12 -8.17 -12.36
C SER A 199 -44.47 -9.04 -13.55
N LEU A 200 -43.51 -9.77 -14.13
CA LEU A 200 -43.78 -10.68 -15.24
C LEU A 200 -44.65 -11.87 -14.82
N LYS A 201 -44.44 -12.40 -13.61
CA LYS A 201 -45.25 -13.50 -13.07
C LYS A 201 -46.68 -13.06 -12.76
N SER A 202 -46.88 -11.86 -12.23
CA SER A 202 -48.24 -11.35 -11.95
C SER A 202 -49.03 -11.07 -13.23
N ASN A 203 -48.36 -10.66 -14.32
CA ASN A 203 -49.02 -10.41 -15.61
C ASN A 203 -49.37 -11.70 -16.39
N GLN A 204 -48.92 -12.86 -15.92
CA GLN A 204 -49.22 -14.18 -16.51
C GLN A 204 -50.32 -14.95 -15.75
N GLN A 205 -50.87 -14.37 -14.68
CA GLN A 205 -52.04 -14.89 -13.94
C GLN A 205 -53.30 -14.14 -14.33
#